data_AF-A0AAD8I964-F1
#
_entry.id   AF-A0AAD8I964-F1
#
_cell.length_a   1.000
_cell.length_b   1.000
_cell.length_c   1.000
_cell.angle_alpha   90.00
_cell.angle_beta   90.00
_cell.angle_gamma   90.00
#
_symmetry.space_group_name_H-M   'P 1'
#
loop_
_entity.id
_entity.type
_entity.pdbx_description
1 polymer ?
#
loop_
_entity_poly.entity_id
_entity_poly.type
_entity_poly.pdbx_seq_one_letter_code
_entity_poly.pdbx_strand_id
1 'polypeptide(L)'
;MGSRNYAHIVTDFLDPEGLYFGNRIISREDCTTPGQKGLDVVPVEPSAVVILDDTESVWKGYFANLILVEKYDYFSNVGLDESEEEGELSCALEVLTKLHSVYFEWYDSFIDCDVRELIHTHWEEIQGQQGLGTCSSHMESGKRARVDDECLTVTKKQRVC
;
A
#
# COMPACT_ATOMS: atom_id res chain seq x y z
N MET A 1 5.52 -13.62 -3.26
CA MET A 1 4.42 -14.12 -2.38
C MET A 1 4.77 -15.49 -1.84
N GLY A 2 4.58 -15.69 -0.53
CA GLY A 2 4.87 -16.96 0.15
C GLY A 2 3.76 -18.00 -0.01
N SER A 3 4.11 -19.28 0.14
CA SER A 3 3.14 -20.37 0.19
C SER A 3 2.40 -20.40 1.54
N ARG A 4 1.23 -21.05 1.60
CA ARG A 4 0.49 -21.26 2.86
C ARG A 4 1.34 -21.85 3.98
N ASN A 5 2.13 -22.87 3.67
CA ASN A 5 2.99 -23.50 4.68
C ASN A 5 4.04 -22.52 5.21
N TYR A 6 4.65 -21.72 4.33
CA TYR A 6 5.60 -20.69 4.73
C TYR A 6 4.93 -19.62 5.61
N ALA A 7 3.74 -19.16 5.22
CA ALA A 7 2.98 -18.17 5.98
C ALA A 7 2.68 -18.65 7.39
N HIS A 8 2.20 -19.88 7.56
CA HIS A 8 1.95 -20.44 8.90
C HIS A 8 3.22 -20.56 9.74
N ILE A 9 4.33 -21.06 9.19
CA ILE A 9 5.59 -21.15 9.93
C ILE A 9 6.05 -19.78 10.43
N VAL A 10 5.95 -18.74 9.58
CA VAL A 10 6.33 -17.37 9.96
C VAL A 10 5.35 -16.79 10.99
N THR A 11 4.04 -17.01 10.83
CA THR A 11 3.05 -16.55 11.80
C THR A 11 3.21 -17.21 13.15
N ASP A 12 3.45 -18.53 13.22
CA ASP A 12 3.68 -19.25 14.47
C ASP A 12 4.95 -18.75 15.19
N PHE A 13 5.94 -18.28 14.43
CA PHE A 13 7.16 -17.68 14.97
C PHE A 13 6.93 -16.26 15.50
N LEU A 14 6.19 -15.43 14.78
CA LEU A 14 5.95 -14.01 15.12
C LEU A 14 4.83 -13.81 16.15
N ASP A 15 3.81 -14.68 16.14
CA ASP A 15 2.60 -14.58 16.94
C ASP A 15 2.23 -15.96 17.51
N PRO A 16 3.06 -16.53 18.41
CA PRO A 16 2.86 -17.90 18.93
C PRO A 16 1.57 -18.06 19.73
N GLU A 17 1.02 -16.96 20.25
CA GLU A 17 -0.26 -16.94 20.99
C GLU A 17 -1.47 -16.65 20.08
N GLY A 18 -1.24 -16.26 18.81
CA GLY A 18 -2.31 -15.97 17.85
C GLY A 18 -3.10 -14.69 18.16
N LEU A 19 -2.51 -13.73 18.87
CA LEU A 19 -3.18 -12.49 19.30
C LEU A 19 -3.32 -11.46 18.18
N TYR A 20 -2.36 -11.40 17.25
CA TYR A 20 -2.26 -10.35 16.24
C TYR A 20 -2.90 -10.76 14.91
N PHE A 21 -2.63 -11.96 14.40
CA PHE A 21 -3.10 -12.39 13.08
C PHE A 21 -4.35 -13.27 13.16
N GLY A 22 -4.42 -14.16 14.16
CA GLY A 22 -5.47 -15.17 14.25
C GLY A 22 -5.63 -15.93 12.93
N ASN A 23 -6.85 -16.00 12.39
CA ASN A 23 -7.14 -16.67 11.11
C ASN A 23 -7.02 -15.75 9.89
N ARG A 24 -6.52 -14.51 10.03
CA ARG A 24 -6.43 -13.51 8.94
C ARG A 24 -5.14 -13.67 8.13
N ILE A 25 -4.84 -14.90 7.70
CA ILE A 25 -3.63 -15.24 6.96
C ILE A 25 -4.03 -15.56 5.53
N ILE A 26 -3.52 -14.77 4.57
CA ILE A 26 -3.75 -14.95 3.15
C ILE A 26 -2.42 -15.31 2.50
N SER A 27 -2.41 -16.43 1.78
CA SER A 27 -1.23 -16.97 1.12
C SER A 27 -1.34 -16.85 -0.41
N ARG A 28 -0.25 -17.15 -1.12
CA ARG A 28 -0.26 -17.18 -2.59
C ARG A 28 -1.36 -18.07 -3.17
N GLU A 29 -1.69 -19.16 -2.48
CA GLU A 29 -2.71 -20.11 -2.90
C GLU A 29 -4.15 -19.57 -2.74
N ASP A 30 -4.33 -18.46 -2.02
CA ASP A 30 -5.63 -17.79 -1.83
C ASP A 30 -5.84 -16.67 -2.88
N CYS A 31 -4.78 -16.20 -3.54
CA CYS A 31 -4.87 -15.13 -4.53
C CYS A 31 -5.67 -15.57 -5.78
N THR A 32 -6.56 -14.71 -6.26
CA THR A 32 -7.39 -14.97 -7.45
C THR A 32 -6.61 -14.84 -8.76
N THR A 33 -5.57 -14.01 -8.76
CA THR A 33 -4.70 -13.80 -9.92
C THR A 33 -3.25 -14.23 -9.62
N PRO A 34 -2.65 -15.12 -10.43
CA PRO A 34 -1.28 -15.55 -10.21
C PRO A 34 -0.29 -14.37 -10.18
N GLY A 35 0.49 -14.27 -9.10
CA GLY A 35 1.51 -13.24 -8.96
C GLY A 35 0.99 -11.84 -8.61
N GLN A 36 -0.31 -11.70 -8.33
CA GLN A 36 -0.91 -10.42 -7.92
C GLN A 36 -1.63 -10.59 -6.58
N LYS A 37 -1.55 -9.54 -5.76
CA LYS A 37 -2.32 -9.37 -4.53
C LYS A 37 -3.56 -8.53 -4.85
N GLY A 38 -4.63 -8.77 -4.11
CA GLY A 38 -5.89 -8.06 -4.26
C GLY A 38 -6.65 -8.04 -2.95
N LEU A 39 -7.53 -7.04 -2.80
CA LEU A 39 -8.43 -6.93 -1.65
C LEU A 39 -9.72 -7.75 -1.85
N ASP A 40 -9.90 -8.39 -3.00
CA ASP A 40 -11.05 -9.24 -3.32
C ASP A 40 -11.21 -10.46 -2.41
N VAL A 41 -10.12 -10.87 -1.76
CA VAL A 41 -10.09 -11.95 -0.76
C VAL A 41 -10.23 -11.44 0.69
N VAL A 42 -10.23 -10.13 0.89
CA VAL A 42 -10.40 -9.48 2.19
C VAL A 42 -11.84 -8.96 2.28
N PRO A 43 -12.69 -9.48 3.20
CA PRO A 43 -14.09 -9.10 3.27
C PRO A 43 -14.28 -7.74 3.99
N VAL A 44 -13.66 -6.68 3.49
CA VAL A 44 -13.68 -5.32 4.05
C VAL A 44 -13.78 -4.31 2.91
N GLU A 45 -14.48 -3.21 3.15
CA GLU A 45 -14.57 -2.10 2.19
C GLU A 45 -13.18 -1.48 1.97
N PRO A 46 -12.70 -1.33 0.72
CA PRO A 46 -11.39 -0.75 0.43
C PRO A 46 -11.17 0.66 1.01
N SER A 47 -12.23 1.43 1.27
CA SER A 47 -12.13 2.75 1.91
C SER A 47 -11.65 2.70 3.36
N ALA A 48 -11.58 1.52 3.98
CA ALA A 48 -11.10 1.30 5.34
C ALA A 48 -9.83 0.43 5.41
N VAL A 49 -9.20 0.13 4.27
CA VAL A 49 -8.04 -0.77 4.19
C VAL A 49 -6.78 -0.01 3.83
N VAL A 50 -5.74 -0.17 4.66
CA VAL A 50 -4.38 0.28 4.37
C VAL A 50 -3.50 -0.93 4.08
N ILE A 51 -2.67 -0.82 3.04
CA ILE A 51 -1.71 -1.85 2.61
C ILE A 51 -0.30 -1.32 2.89
N LEU A 52 0.51 -2.12 3.57
CA LEU A 52 1.94 -1.86 3.77
C LEU A 52 2.73 -2.95 3.03
N ASP A 53 3.50 -2.57 2.01
CA ASP A 53 4.23 -3.53 1.16
C ASP A 53 5.44 -2.85 0.51
N ASP A 54 6.51 -3.61 0.23
CA ASP A 54 7.71 -3.13 -0.45
C ASP A 54 7.60 -3.21 -1.98
N THR A 55 6.57 -3.90 -2.49
CA THR A 55 6.45 -4.20 -3.92
C THR A 55 5.15 -3.64 -4.51
N GLU A 56 5.24 -2.46 -5.12
CA GLU A 56 4.08 -1.82 -5.78
C GLU A 56 3.45 -2.70 -6.89
N SER A 57 4.29 -3.34 -7.71
CA SER A 57 3.84 -4.04 -8.92
C SER A 57 2.87 -5.22 -8.68
N VAL A 58 2.79 -5.75 -7.45
CA VAL A 58 1.87 -6.83 -7.10
C VAL A 58 0.48 -6.34 -6.70
N TRP A 59 0.28 -5.05 -6.42
CA TRP A 59 -0.98 -4.45 -5.96
C TRP A 59 -1.71 -3.65 -7.06
N LYS A 60 -1.99 -4.29 -8.19
CA LYS A 60 -2.63 -3.61 -9.33
C LYS A 60 -4.03 -3.13 -8.99
N GLY A 61 -4.27 -1.84 -9.20
CA GLY A 61 -5.58 -1.22 -8.96
C GLY A 61 -5.84 -0.83 -7.50
N TYR A 62 -4.90 -1.09 -6.60
CA TYR A 62 -4.99 -0.73 -5.17
C TYR A 62 -3.87 0.23 -4.73
N PHE A 63 -3.26 0.95 -5.67
CA PHE A 63 -2.18 1.91 -5.39
C PHE A 63 -2.57 3.00 -4.38
N ALA A 64 -3.84 3.43 -4.41
CA ALA A 64 -4.35 4.44 -3.48
C ALA A 64 -4.47 3.94 -2.03
N ASN A 65 -4.43 2.62 -1.82
CA ASN A 65 -4.42 1.98 -0.50
C ASN A 65 -3.00 1.64 -0.02
N LEU A 66 -1.99 1.78 -0.88
CA LEU A 66 -0.63 1.31 -0.65
C LEU A 66 0.26 2.40 -0.03
N ILE A 67 0.81 2.08 1.13
CA ILE A 67 1.97 2.71 1.72
C ILE A 67 3.18 1.86 1.31
N LEU A 68 4.01 2.42 0.42
CA LEU A 68 5.22 1.76 -0.06
C LEU A 68 6.34 1.94 0.96
N VAL A 69 6.85 0.84 1.49
CA VAL A 69 7.98 0.83 2.44
C VAL A 69 9.27 0.41 1.76
N GLU A 70 10.40 0.80 2.35
CA GLU A 70 11.70 0.28 1.93
C GLU A 70 11.78 -1.24 2.13
N LYS A 71 12.45 -1.91 1.18
CA LYS A 71 12.66 -3.35 1.25
C LYS A 71 13.64 -3.68 2.38
N TYR A 72 13.17 -4.46 3.34
CA TYR A 72 14.02 -5.03 4.39
C TYR A 72 15.09 -5.98 3.80
N ASP A 73 16.36 -5.63 3.98
CA ASP A 73 17.50 -6.45 3.53
C ASP A 73 18.55 -6.63 4.63
N TYR A 74 18.21 -7.46 5.61
CA TYR A 74 19.09 -7.82 6.71
C TYR A 74 20.45 -8.38 6.27
N PHE A 75 20.48 -9.21 5.24
CA PHE A 75 21.67 -9.96 4.84
C PHE A 75 22.64 -9.15 3.98
N SER A 76 22.28 -7.92 3.59
CA SER A 76 23.09 -7.04 2.75
C SER A 76 24.20 -6.26 3.49
N ASN A 77 24.40 -6.48 4.80
CA ASN A 77 25.44 -5.86 5.65
C ASN A 77 25.33 -4.34 5.86
N VAL A 78 24.16 -3.71 5.64
CA VAL A 78 24.02 -2.24 5.80
C VAL A 78 23.39 -1.78 7.12
N GLY A 79 22.67 -2.62 7.88
CA GLY A 79 22.37 -2.43 9.32
C GLY A 79 21.68 -1.13 9.76
N LEU A 80 21.19 -0.29 8.85
CA LEU A 80 20.61 1.04 9.17
C LEU A 80 19.09 1.00 9.43
N ASP A 81 18.43 -0.11 9.09
CA ASP A 81 16.97 -0.28 9.12
C ASP A 81 16.40 -0.47 10.54
N GLU A 82 17.17 -1.04 11.47
CA GLU A 82 16.67 -1.56 12.75
C GLU A 82 16.63 -0.51 13.89
N SER A 83 16.69 0.79 13.57
CA SER A 83 16.59 1.85 14.58
C SER A 83 15.17 1.95 15.15
N GLU A 84 15.03 1.94 16.47
CA GLU A 84 13.71 2.12 17.12
C GLU A 84 13.14 3.53 16.90
N GLU A 85 13.99 4.54 16.76
CA GLU A 85 13.58 5.94 16.63
C GLU A 85 13.51 6.39 15.16
N GLU A 86 14.42 5.90 14.32
CA GLU A 86 14.61 6.40 12.95
C GLU A 86 14.48 5.31 11.87
N GLY A 87 14.08 4.09 12.24
CA GLY A 87 13.93 2.96 11.32
C GLY A 87 12.66 3.01 10.48
N GLU A 88 12.62 2.22 9.41
CA GLU A 88 11.52 2.19 8.44
C GLU A 88 10.18 1.82 9.12
N LEU A 89 10.21 0.85 10.04
CA LEU A 89 9.02 0.45 10.80
C LEU A 89 8.56 1.52 11.78
N SER A 90 9.47 2.33 12.35
CA SER A 90 9.11 3.47 13.19
C SER A 90 8.37 4.52 12.37
N CYS A 91 8.92 4.87 11.20
CA CYS A 91 8.26 5.79 10.27
C CYS A 91 6.88 5.27 9.84
N ALA A 92 6.79 4.00 9.41
CA ALA A 92 5.51 3.39 9.05
C ALA A 92 4.50 3.43 10.21
N LEU A 93 4.94 3.18 11.45
CA LEU A 93 4.07 3.23 12.62
C LEU A 93 3.54 4.65 12.90
N GLU A 94 4.37 5.68 12.78
CA GLU A 94 3.94 7.08 12.93
C GLU A 94 2.85 7.43 11.89
N VAL A 95 3.07 7.04 10.64
CA VAL A 95 2.10 7.25 9.56
C VAL A 95 0.80 6.53 9.85
N LEU A 96 0.85 5.24 10.19
CA LEU A 96 -0.34 4.44 10.49
C LEU A 96 -1.12 5.01 11.68
N THR A 97 -0.43 5.50 12.71
CA THR A 97 -1.04 6.12 13.89
C THR A 97 -1.75 7.44 13.54
N LYS A 98 -1.13 8.28 12.70
CA LYS A 98 -1.74 9.53 12.22
C LYS A 98 -2.97 9.24 11.35
N LEU A 99 -2.86 8.33 10.38
CA LEU A 99 -3.98 7.93 9.51
C LEU A 99 -5.14 7.36 10.32
N HIS A 100 -4.86 6.47 11.28
CA HIS A 100 -5.87 5.90 12.17
C HIS A 100 -6.60 6.99 12.96
N SER A 101 -5.85 7.91 13.57
CA SER A 101 -6.45 8.99 14.38
C SER A 101 -7.38 9.87 13.54
N VAL A 102 -6.92 10.34 12.38
CA VAL A 102 -7.72 11.20 11.49
C VAL A 102 -8.95 10.45 10.95
N TYR A 103 -8.79 9.19 10.55
CA TYR A 103 -9.89 8.37 10.05
C TYR A 103 -11.01 8.24 11.09
N PHE A 104 -10.66 7.92 12.33
CA PHE A 104 -11.66 7.74 13.39
C PHE A 104 -12.26 9.06 13.90
N GLU A 105 -11.51 10.17 13.87
CA GLU A 105 -12.06 11.51 14.14
C GLU A 105 -13.15 11.89 13.13
N TRP A 106 -12.94 11.60 11.85
CA TRP A 106 -13.94 11.85 10.80
C TRP A 106 -15.12 10.88 10.91
N TYR A 107 -14.85 9.61 11.25
CA TYR A 107 -15.87 8.57 11.42
C TYR A 107 -16.84 8.94 12.54
N ASP A 108 -16.32 9.39 13.68
CA ASP A 108 -17.11 9.86 14.82
C ASP A 108 -17.86 11.16 14.51
N SER A 109 -17.36 11.95 13.56
CA SER A 109 -18.01 13.16 13.05
C SER A 109 -19.08 12.88 11.98
N PHE A 110 -19.38 11.61 11.68
CA PHE A 110 -20.30 11.16 10.62
C PHE A 110 -19.93 11.69 9.22
N ILE A 111 -18.64 11.95 8.99
CA ILE A 111 -18.10 12.32 7.67
C ILE A 111 -17.77 11.02 6.94
N ASP A 112 -17.98 10.98 5.62
CA ASP A 112 -17.54 9.83 4.83
C ASP A 112 -16.02 9.75 4.87
N CYS A 113 -15.49 8.60 5.30
CA CYS A 113 -14.06 8.44 5.56
C CYS A 113 -13.46 7.46 4.56
N ASP A 114 -12.55 7.97 3.74
CA ASP A 114 -11.80 7.15 2.81
C ASP A 114 -10.30 7.24 3.10
N VAL A 115 -9.71 6.14 3.57
CA VAL A 115 -8.27 6.06 3.84
C VAL A 115 -7.42 6.41 2.61
N ARG A 116 -7.94 6.22 1.39
CA ARG A 116 -7.24 6.55 0.15
C ARG A 116 -7.02 8.05 -0.01
N GLU A 117 -7.98 8.86 0.43
CA GLU A 117 -7.87 10.32 0.46
C GLU A 117 -6.90 10.78 1.54
N LEU A 118 -6.91 10.13 2.70
CA LEU A 118 -5.99 10.41 3.80
C LEU A 118 -4.54 10.06 3.45
N ILE A 119 -4.32 8.90 2.84
CA ILE A 119 -2.99 8.49 2.35
C ILE A 119 -2.50 9.53 1.34
N HIS A 120 -3.30 9.89 0.32
CA HIS A 120 -2.88 10.89 -0.66
C HIS A 120 -2.55 12.25 -0.02
N THR A 121 -3.32 12.69 0.98
CA THR A 121 -3.15 14.01 1.60
C THR A 121 -1.95 14.07 2.53
N HIS A 122 -1.71 13.02 3.32
CA HIS A 122 -0.66 13.04 4.36
C HIS A 122 0.64 12.40 3.91
N TRP A 123 0.63 11.50 2.92
CA TRP A 123 1.84 10.87 2.38
C TRP A 123 2.79 11.89 1.73
N GLU A 124 2.28 12.92 1.04
CA GLU A 124 3.12 13.98 0.47
C GLU A 124 3.80 14.85 1.55
N GLU A 125 3.13 15.08 2.69
CA GLU A 125 3.71 15.76 3.85
C GLU A 125 4.81 14.91 4.51
N ILE A 126 4.59 13.59 4.59
CA ILE A 126 5.51 12.62 5.20
C ILE A 126 6.78 12.44 4.35
N GLN A 127 6.65 12.29 3.03
CA GLN A 127 7.80 12.24 2.11
C GLN A 127 8.54 13.58 2.05
N GLY A 128 7.84 14.70 2.23
CA GLY A 128 8.44 16.03 2.33
C GLY A 128 9.27 16.27 3.61
N GLN A 129 8.94 15.60 4.72
CA GLN A 129 9.68 15.68 5.99
C GLN A 129 10.96 14.82 6.00
N GLN A 130 11.02 13.77 5.18
CA GLN A 130 12.23 12.95 4.92
C GLN A 130 13.30 13.70 4.07
N GLY A 131 13.02 14.94 3.64
CA GLY A 131 13.89 15.77 2.78
C GLY A 131 15.12 16.41 3.42
N LEU A 132 15.57 15.99 4.61
CA LEU A 132 16.86 16.41 5.19
C LEU A 132 17.66 15.24 5.79
N GLY A 133 17.56 14.05 5.19
CA GLY A 133 18.45 12.91 5.47
C GLY A 133 18.75 12.20 4.17
N THR A 134 19.99 12.28 3.70
CA THR A 134 20.41 11.74 2.39
C THR A 134 20.30 10.22 2.35
N CYS A 135 19.50 9.65 1.44
CA CYS A 135 19.77 8.35 0.81
C CYS A 135 19.15 8.24 -0.60
N SER A 136 20.05 8.25 -1.59
CA SER A 136 19.92 7.84 -3.00
C SER A 136 18.94 8.55 -3.95
N SER A 137 19.53 9.45 -4.71
CA SER A 137 19.09 9.92 -6.02
C SER A 137 18.90 8.79 -7.03
N HIS A 138 17.66 8.47 -7.43
CA HIS A 138 17.35 7.96 -8.77
C HIS A 138 15.84 8.00 -9.08
N MET A 139 15.28 9.18 -9.35
CA MET A 139 14.05 9.28 -10.15
C MET A 139 13.78 10.72 -10.63
N GLU A 140 14.73 11.29 -11.37
CA GLU A 140 14.43 12.37 -12.31
C GLU A 140 14.59 11.85 -13.73
N SER A 141 13.52 11.25 -14.26
CA SER A 141 13.23 11.17 -15.70
C SER A 141 11.84 10.60 -15.90
N GLY A 142 10.84 11.46 -16.11
CA GLY A 142 9.50 10.96 -16.44
C GLY A 142 8.32 11.91 -16.39
N LYS A 143 8.51 13.24 -16.42
CA LYS A 143 7.40 14.18 -16.61
C LYS A 143 7.67 15.12 -17.80
N ARG A 144 7.33 14.70 -19.03
CA ARG A 144 6.64 15.55 -20.01
C ARG A 144 6.12 14.79 -21.24
N ALA A 145 4.80 14.91 -21.43
CA ALA A 145 4.03 14.89 -22.69
C ALA A 145 4.02 13.64 -23.57
N ARG A 146 2.81 13.09 -23.75
CA ARG A 146 2.12 13.05 -25.06
C ARG A 146 0.61 12.98 -24.85
N VAL A 147 -0.03 14.10 -25.13
CA VAL A 147 -1.40 14.15 -25.63
C VAL A 147 -1.27 13.90 -27.11
N ASP A 148 -1.72 12.75 -27.61
CA ASP A 148 -1.95 12.55 -29.03
C ASP A 148 -3.43 12.22 -29.22
N ASP A 149 -4.09 13.21 -29.79
CA ASP A 149 -5.47 13.29 -30.22
C ASP A 149 -5.48 12.88 -31.69
N GLU A 150 -5.88 11.64 -32.02
CA GLU A 150 -6.40 11.27 -33.35
C GLU A 150 -6.92 9.83 -33.36
N CYS A 151 -8.23 9.64 -33.14
CA CYS A 151 -8.99 8.62 -33.87
C CYS A 151 -10.48 8.97 -33.85
N LEU A 152 -10.84 10.08 -34.49
CA LEU A 152 -12.17 10.27 -35.04
C LEU A 152 -12.15 9.77 -36.47
N THR A 153 -12.88 8.69 -36.75
CA THR A 153 -13.87 8.59 -37.84
C THR A 153 -14.30 7.14 -38.05
N VAL A 154 -15.45 6.73 -37.50
CA VAL A 154 -16.47 6.00 -38.29
C VAL A 154 -17.86 6.45 -37.86
N THR A 155 -18.65 6.73 -38.89
CA THR A 155 -19.95 7.37 -39.05
C THR A 155 -21.18 6.77 -38.35
N LYS A 156 -21.98 7.67 -37.74
CA LYS A 156 -23.43 7.97 -37.92
C LYS A 156 -24.48 6.84 -38.11
N LYS A 157 -25.56 7.02 -37.30
CA LYS A 157 -27.00 6.62 -37.45
C LYS A 157 -27.29 5.13 -37.21
N GLN A 158 -28.23 4.72 -36.34
CA GLN A 158 -29.66 5.04 -36.40
C GLN A 158 -30.35 4.69 -35.06
N ARG A 159 -31.14 5.61 -34.49
CA ARG A 159 -32.30 5.32 -33.62
C ARG A 159 -33.49 6.06 -34.21
N VAL A 160 -34.45 5.34 -34.79
CA VAL A 160 -35.88 5.69 -34.85
C VAL A 160 -36.65 4.38 -34.98
N CYS A 161 -37.37 4.03 -33.92
CA CYS A 161 -38.71 3.44 -33.80
C CYS A 161 -38.80 2.84 -32.41
#